data_AF-A0A0B1S0F9-F1
#
_entry.id   AF-A0A0B1S0F9-F1
#
_cell.length_a   1.000
_cell.length_b   1.000
_cell.length_c   1.000
_cell.angle_alpha   90.00
_cell.angle_beta   90.00
_cell.angle_gamma   90.00
#
_symmetry.space_group_name_H-M   'P 1'
#
loop_
_entity.id
_entity.type
_entity.pdbx_description
1 polymer ?
#
loop_
_entity_poly.entity_id
_entity_poly.type
_entity_poly.pdbx_seq_one_letter_code
_entity_poly.pdbx_strand_id
1 'polypeptide(L)'
;MIDVPVISSRGIEIATSGEISSPGIRTPFGPRPFLLPPLAPSYLLQLAVSDFVPNSLMYHGHRIGLFNTRIDASTPQLGPVMRTTCDLSTGSLFCVGDLFPTLRELLPNRAIAFVFSTIKAPAVVVRAPELGRIRFQLMGLIEVSSMDNAGETPVGSMEIHIDASMKMKMTSRAVRGRVNLETIRLISRTPQVLIQDELDDAGFLSREILQRMVNDILKQGIPIPVHPLFKLQKPKVSEIMNRLIDRKRTIGS
;
A
#
# COMPACT_ATOMS: atom_id res chain seq x y z
N MET A 1 -10.38 -23.88 7.89
CA MET A 1 -9.31 -24.57 8.64
C MET A 1 -8.63 -25.49 7.64
N ILE A 2 -7.29 -25.49 7.55
CA ILE A 2 -6.59 -26.28 6.51
C ILE A 2 -6.18 -27.67 6.99
N ASP A 3 -5.95 -27.82 8.29
CA ASP A 3 -5.60 -29.08 8.94
C ASP A 3 -6.35 -29.23 10.26
N VAL A 4 -6.40 -30.47 10.78
CA VAL A 4 -6.92 -30.71 12.13
C VAL A 4 -6.04 -30.02 13.18
N PRO A 5 -6.61 -29.50 14.28
CA PRO A 5 -5.82 -28.92 15.37
C PRO A 5 -4.81 -29.93 15.92
N VAL A 6 -3.56 -29.48 16.14
CA VAL A 6 -2.47 -30.33 16.64
C VAL A 6 -2.12 -29.92 18.06
N ILE A 7 -1.95 -30.90 18.95
CA ILE A 7 -1.43 -30.66 20.30
C ILE A 7 0.08 -30.88 20.27
N SER A 8 0.83 -29.88 20.71
CA SER A 8 2.29 -29.93 20.79
C SER A 8 2.80 -29.42 22.14
N SER A 9 4.11 -29.38 22.32
CA SER A 9 4.74 -28.70 23.47
C SER A 9 4.45 -27.19 23.52
N ARG A 10 3.84 -26.63 22.47
CA ARG A 10 3.43 -25.23 22.34
C ARG A 10 1.98 -24.97 22.77
N GLY A 11 1.22 -26.02 23.06
CA GLY A 11 -0.22 -25.97 23.29
C GLY A 11 -1.00 -26.47 22.07
N ILE A 12 -2.17 -25.87 21.83
CA ILE A 12 -3.05 -26.21 20.71
C ILE A 12 -2.70 -25.32 19.53
N GLU A 13 -2.26 -25.94 18.43
CA GLU A 13 -1.92 -25.28 17.18
C GLU A 13 -3.09 -25.42 16.20
N ILE A 14 -3.57 -24.28 15.70
CA ILE A 14 -4.66 -24.22 14.72
C ILE A 14 -4.12 -23.57 13.45
N ALA A 15 -4.20 -24.30 12.34
CA ALA A 15 -3.76 -23.82 11.04
C ALA A 15 -4.95 -23.37 10.18
N THR A 16 -4.82 -22.18 9.59
CA THR A 16 -5.80 -21.63 8.64
C THR A 16 -5.07 -21.15 7.39
N SER A 17 -5.73 -21.19 6.23
CA SER A 17 -5.13 -20.69 4.98
C SER A 17 -4.80 -19.20 5.07
N GLY A 18 -5.63 -18.43 5.79
CA GLY A 18 -5.54 -16.98 5.86
C GLY A 18 -5.75 -16.30 4.50
N GLU A 19 -6.21 -17.03 3.49
CA GLU A 19 -6.42 -16.52 2.14
C GLU A 19 -7.61 -15.56 2.12
N ILE A 20 -7.36 -14.35 1.64
CA ILE A 20 -8.43 -13.43 1.24
C ILE A 20 -8.73 -13.75 -0.22
N SER A 21 -9.99 -14.10 -0.51
CA SER A 21 -10.43 -14.54 -1.83
C SER A 21 -11.67 -13.79 -2.31
N SER A 22 -11.83 -13.73 -3.63
CA SER A 22 -13.04 -13.23 -4.30
C SER A 22 -13.76 -14.41 -4.98
N PRO A 23 -15.10 -14.46 -4.95
CA PRO A 23 -15.87 -15.54 -5.57
C PRO A 23 -15.48 -15.80 -7.03
N GLY A 24 -15.26 -17.06 -7.38
CA GLY A 24 -14.94 -17.46 -8.76
C GLY A 24 -13.50 -17.21 -9.21
N ILE A 25 -12.64 -16.64 -8.35
CA ILE A 25 -11.24 -16.34 -8.68
C ILE A 25 -10.32 -17.04 -7.69
N ARG A 26 -9.36 -17.81 -8.21
CA ARG A 26 -8.30 -18.41 -7.40
C ARG A 26 -7.09 -17.49 -7.30
N THR A 27 -6.44 -17.49 -6.14
CA THR A 27 -5.15 -16.83 -5.96
C THR A 27 -4.06 -17.64 -6.69
N PRO A 28 -3.25 -17.04 -7.58
CA PRO A 28 -2.30 -17.77 -8.43
C PRO A 28 -0.98 -18.15 -7.71
N PHE A 29 -0.91 -17.91 -6.41
CA PHE A 29 0.23 -18.21 -5.55
C PHE A 29 -0.29 -18.79 -4.24
N GLY A 30 0.60 -19.47 -3.48
CA GLY A 30 0.26 -20.11 -2.22
C GLY A 30 1.11 -19.64 -1.05
N PRO A 31 0.73 -20.00 0.19
CA PRO A 31 1.53 -19.70 1.37
C PRO A 31 2.86 -20.43 1.32
N ARG A 32 3.93 -19.73 1.73
CA ARG A 32 5.24 -20.35 1.96
C ARG A 32 5.29 -20.92 3.38
N PRO A 33 5.84 -22.14 3.57
CA PRO A 33 6.12 -22.65 4.90
C PRO A 33 7.00 -21.67 5.66
N PHE A 34 6.66 -21.38 6.92
CA PHE A 34 7.45 -20.56 7.80
C PHE A 34 7.64 -21.23 9.16
N LEU A 35 8.79 -20.98 9.78
CA LEU A 35 9.09 -21.52 11.08
C LEU A 35 8.40 -20.68 12.14
N LEU A 36 7.64 -21.36 13.01
CA LEU A 36 7.10 -20.71 14.19
C LEU A 36 8.26 -20.21 15.08
N PRO A 37 8.13 -19.00 15.66
CA PRO A 37 9.16 -18.43 16.52
C PRO A 37 9.41 -19.32 17.74
N PRO A 38 10.53 -19.16 18.46
CA PRO A 38 10.74 -19.85 19.73
C PRO A 38 9.59 -19.60 20.70
N LEU A 39 9.31 -20.60 21.56
CA LEU A 39 8.30 -20.47 22.59
C LEU A 39 8.62 -19.30 23.52
N ALA A 40 7.69 -18.37 23.64
CA ALA A 40 7.75 -17.32 24.64
C ALA A 40 6.92 -17.75 25.86
N PRO A 41 7.51 -17.89 27.06
CA PRO A 41 6.91 -18.60 28.19
C PRO A 41 5.70 -17.90 28.86
N SER A 42 5.18 -16.80 28.33
CA SER A 42 4.20 -15.96 29.02
C SER A 42 3.03 -15.43 28.17
N TYR A 43 2.82 -15.94 26.96
CA TYR A 43 1.69 -15.53 26.12
C TYR A 43 0.64 -16.63 25.99
N LEU A 44 -0.63 -16.28 26.21
CA LEU A 44 -1.78 -17.19 26.09
C LEU A 44 -2.15 -17.50 24.63
N LEU A 45 -1.78 -16.62 23.70
CA LEU A 45 -2.07 -16.73 22.28
C LEU A 45 -0.89 -16.20 21.48
N GLN A 46 -0.45 -16.98 20.48
CA GLN A 46 0.52 -16.57 19.49
C GLN A 46 -0.11 -16.68 18.11
N LEU A 47 -0.19 -15.55 17.40
CA LEU A 47 -0.64 -15.50 16.01
C LEU A 47 0.56 -15.28 15.12
N ALA A 48 0.73 -16.14 14.12
CA ALA A 48 1.73 -15.96 13.09
C ALA A 48 1.05 -15.76 11.74
N VAL A 49 1.43 -14.69 11.05
CA VAL A 49 0.80 -14.27 9.78
C VAL A 49 1.89 -14.24 8.72
N SER A 50 1.68 -15.00 7.64
CA SER A 50 2.58 -15.01 6.50
C SER A 50 2.33 -13.82 5.57
N ASP A 51 3.32 -13.49 4.74
CA ASP A 51 3.20 -12.51 3.66
C ASP A 51 2.12 -12.90 2.62
N PHE A 52 1.73 -14.17 2.57
CA PHE A 52 0.63 -14.65 1.74
C PHE A 52 -0.70 -13.96 2.03
N VAL A 53 -1.02 -13.71 3.31
CA VAL A 53 -2.29 -13.09 3.71
C VAL A 53 -2.45 -11.70 3.09
N PRO A 54 -1.55 -10.71 3.34
CA PRO A 54 -1.68 -9.41 2.71
C PRO A 54 -1.52 -9.47 1.19
N ASN A 55 -0.67 -10.34 0.63
CA ASN A 55 -0.54 -10.42 -0.83
C ASN A 55 -1.80 -10.97 -1.52
N SER A 56 -2.53 -11.91 -0.90
CA SER A 56 -3.82 -12.37 -1.42
C SER A 56 -4.83 -11.21 -1.45
N LEU A 57 -4.88 -10.38 -0.40
CA LEU A 57 -5.68 -9.14 -0.40
C LEU A 57 -5.26 -8.19 -1.51
N MET A 58 -3.96 -7.93 -1.69
CA MET A 58 -3.49 -7.03 -2.74
C MET A 58 -3.84 -7.54 -4.13
N TYR A 59 -3.76 -8.85 -4.36
CA TYR A 59 -4.13 -9.48 -5.63
C TYR A 59 -5.61 -9.31 -5.94
N HIS A 60 -6.49 -9.73 -5.02
CA HIS A 60 -7.93 -9.61 -5.24
C HIS A 60 -8.39 -8.15 -5.26
N GLY A 61 -7.81 -7.31 -4.40
CA GLY A 61 -8.05 -5.87 -4.36
C GLY A 61 -7.72 -5.19 -5.69
N HIS A 62 -6.56 -5.49 -6.28
CA HIS A 62 -6.19 -4.98 -7.60
C HIS A 62 -7.20 -5.37 -8.67
N ARG A 63 -7.63 -6.64 -8.68
CA ARG A 63 -8.59 -7.13 -9.67
C ARG A 63 -9.97 -6.48 -9.60
N ILE A 64 -10.42 -6.09 -8.41
CA ILE A 64 -11.70 -5.40 -8.22
C ILE A 64 -11.55 -3.87 -8.27
N GLY A 65 -10.35 -3.35 -8.56
CA GLY A 65 -10.10 -1.91 -8.59
C GLY A 65 -10.09 -1.23 -7.21
N LEU A 66 -9.86 -1.98 -6.12
CA LEU A 66 -9.82 -1.45 -4.75
C LEU A 66 -8.81 -0.30 -4.58
N PHE A 67 -7.75 -0.30 -5.38
CA PHE A 67 -6.71 0.73 -5.34
C PHE A 67 -6.97 1.88 -6.32
N ASN A 68 -7.97 1.78 -7.18
CA ASN A 68 -8.25 2.84 -8.15
C ASN A 68 -8.77 4.05 -7.38
N THR A 69 -8.15 5.21 -7.61
CA THR A 69 -8.55 6.46 -6.95
C THR A 69 -8.59 7.59 -7.95
N ARG A 70 -9.50 8.51 -7.74
CA ARG A 70 -9.60 9.74 -8.51
C ARG A 70 -9.35 10.92 -7.59
N ILE A 71 -8.42 11.77 -7.99
CA ILE A 71 -8.12 13.03 -7.30
C ILE A 71 -8.49 14.16 -8.25
N ASP A 72 -9.43 14.99 -7.84
CA ASP A 72 -9.93 16.13 -8.60
C ASP A 72 -10.40 17.25 -7.66
N ALA A 73 -11.03 18.30 -8.21
CA ALA A 73 -11.54 19.44 -7.45
C ALA A 73 -12.53 19.07 -6.31
N SER A 74 -13.17 17.89 -6.37
CA SER A 74 -14.08 17.42 -5.32
C SER A 74 -13.35 16.73 -4.15
N THR A 75 -12.06 16.44 -4.31
CA THR A 75 -11.27 15.73 -3.29
C THR A 75 -11.03 16.63 -2.09
N PRO A 76 -11.41 16.22 -0.87
CA PRO A 76 -11.20 17.04 0.33
C PRO A 76 -9.74 17.42 0.51
N GLN A 77 -9.49 18.67 0.92
CA GLN A 77 -8.16 19.27 1.13
C GLN A 77 -7.31 19.49 -0.14
N LEU A 78 -7.54 18.74 -1.22
CA LEU A 78 -6.84 18.92 -2.49
C LEU A 78 -7.63 19.76 -3.50
N GLY A 79 -8.95 19.81 -3.38
CA GLY A 79 -9.83 20.48 -4.34
C GLY A 79 -9.38 21.88 -4.80
N PRO A 80 -9.04 22.81 -3.88
CA PRO A 80 -8.58 24.15 -4.23
C PRO A 80 -7.29 24.20 -5.06
N VAL A 81 -6.44 23.17 -4.97
CA VAL A 81 -5.16 23.12 -5.70
C VAL A 81 -5.28 22.40 -7.06
N MET A 82 -6.39 21.71 -7.34
CA MET A 82 -6.59 20.87 -8.53
C MET A 82 -6.91 21.66 -9.82
N ARG A 83 -6.12 22.71 -10.07
CA ARG A 83 -6.19 23.57 -11.27
C ARG A 83 -4.80 23.78 -11.85
N THR A 84 -4.70 24.15 -13.12
CA THR A 84 -3.42 24.46 -13.77
C THR A 84 -2.90 25.86 -13.44
N THR A 85 -3.78 26.78 -13.08
CA THR A 85 -3.43 28.16 -12.72
C THR A 85 -4.10 28.55 -11.42
N CYS A 86 -3.39 29.38 -10.67
CA CYS A 86 -3.83 30.00 -9.44
C CYS A 86 -4.13 31.46 -9.77
N ASP A 87 -5.25 31.97 -9.28
CA ASP A 87 -5.51 33.40 -9.23
C ASP A 87 -5.82 33.78 -7.78
N LEU A 88 -5.51 35.03 -7.40
CA LEU A 88 -5.83 35.60 -6.09
C LEU A 88 -7.33 35.46 -5.77
N SER A 89 -8.17 35.42 -6.80
CA SER A 89 -9.62 35.19 -6.70
C SER A 89 -10.01 33.75 -6.31
N THR A 90 -9.15 32.76 -6.57
CA THR A 90 -9.43 31.33 -6.32
C THR A 90 -9.11 30.88 -4.90
N GLY A 91 -8.49 31.74 -4.09
CA GLY A 91 -8.22 31.48 -2.67
C GLY A 91 -7.14 30.43 -2.37
N SER A 92 -6.46 29.90 -3.40
CA SER A 92 -5.31 29.00 -3.26
C SER A 92 -4.02 29.68 -3.70
N LEU A 93 -2.99 29.63 -2.83
CA LEU A 93 -1.64 30.11 -3.13
C LEU A 93 -0.84 29.13 -4.01
N PHE A 94 -1.36 27.92 -4.22
CA PHE A 94 -0.66 26.82 -4.89
C PHE A 94 -1.61 25.99 -5.75
N CYS A 95 -1.16 25.55 -6.91
CA CYS A 95 -1.96 24.78 -7.87
C CYS A 95 -1.11 23.71 -8.55
N VAL A 96 -1.76 22.73 -9.18
CA VAL A 96 -1.09 21.65 -9.92
C VAL A 96 -0.12 22.19 -10.98
N GLY A 97 -0.41 23.32 -11.62
CA GLY A 97 0.53 23.90 -12.58
C GLY A 97 1.79 24.52 -11.98
N ASP A 98 1.89 24.68 -10.65
CA ASP A 98 3.17 25.04 -10.00
C ASP A 98 4.11 23.83 -9.95
N LEU A 99 3.55 22.61 -9.88
CA LEU A 99 4.29 21.36 -9.99
C LEU A 99 4.57 20.98 -11.45
N PHE A 100 3.66 21.35 -12.35
CA PHE A 100 3.73 21.03 -13.78
C PHE A 100 3.58 22.31 -14.63
N PRO A 101 4.64 23.14 -14.73
CA PRO A 101 4.62 24.35 -15.55
C PRO A 101 4.15 24.11 -17.00
N THR A 102 4.53 22.98 -17.61
CA THR A 102 4.09 22.64 -18.97
C THR A 102 2.56 22.49 -19.07
N LEU A 103 1.91 21.90 -18.07
CA LEU A 103 0.44 21.82 -18.02
C LEU A 103 -0.21 23.20 -17.90
N ARG A 104 0.42 24.12 -17.17
CA ARG A 104 -0.06 25.50 -17.03
C ARG A 104 -0.04 26.25 -18.36
N GLU A 105 1.03 26.09 -19.13
CA GLU A 105 1.19 26.76 -20.43
C GLU A 105 0.24 26.19 -21.49
N LEU A 106 0.14 24.86 -21.57
CA LEU A 106 -0.70 24.20 -22.57
C LEU A 106 -2.20 24.31 -22.27
N LEU A 107 -2.58 24.31 -20.98
CA LEU A 107 -3.96 24.26 -20.53
C LEU A 107 -4.25 25.28 -19.42
N PRO A 108 -4.17 26.60 -19.71
CA PRO A 108 -4.39 27.62 -18.69
C PRO A 108 -5.83 27.61 -18.16
N ASN A 109 -6.00 27.90 -16.86
CA ASN A 109 -7.30 28.02 -16.18
C ASN A 109 -8.18 26.77 -16.20
N ARG A 110 -7.60 25.58 -16.43
CA ARG A 110 -8.32 24.30 -16.45
C ARG A 110 -8.30 23.63 -15.08
N ALA A 111 -9.39 22.94 -14.77
CA ALA A 111 -9.43 21.99 -13.66
C ALA A 111 -8.83 20.66 -14.12
N ILE A 112 -8.08 20.00 -13.25
CA ILE A 112 -7.38 18.75 -13.59
C ILE A 112 -7.91 17.62 -12.70
N ALA A 113 -8.04 16.44 -13.28
CA ALA A 113 -8.27 15.20 -12.55
C ALA A 113 -7.09 14.24 -12.78
N PHE A 114 -6.61 13.64 -11.71
CA PHE A 114 -5.69 12.50 -11.72
C PHE A 114 -6.47 11.24 -11.44
N VAL A 115 -6.47 10.30 -12.38
CA VAL A 115 -7.08 8.98 -12.22
C VAL A 115 -5.97 7.96 -12.07
N PHE A 116 -5.80 7.47 -10.85
CA PHE A 116 -4.82 6.45 -10.52
C PHE A 116 -5.43 5.05 -10.63
N SER A 117 -4.69 4.14 -11.25
CA SER A 117 -4.97 2.71 -11.27
C SER A 117 -3.69 1.92 -11.01
N THR A 118 -3.82 0.71 -10.48
CA THR A 118 -2.67 -0.18 -10.30
C THR A 118 -2.39 -0.93 -11.60
N ILE A 119 -1.13 -0.95 -12.07
CA ILE A 119 -0.72 -1.68 -13.29
C ILE A 119 -0.65 -3.18 -13.00
N LYS A 120 -0.21 -3.52 -11.79
CA LYS A 120 -0.16 -4.88 -11.25
C LYS A 120 -0.52 -4.86 -9.78
N ALA A 121 -0.87 -6.02 -9.24
CA ALA A 121 -1.15 -6.16 -7.81
C ALA A 121 0.04 -5.65 -6.96
N PRO A 122 -0.21 -4.77 -5.97
CA PRO A 122 0.82 -4.36 -5.02
C PRO A 122 1.39 -5.57 -4.27
N ALA A 123 2.65 -5.48 -3.84
CA ALA A 123 3.33 -6.58 -3.15
C ALA A 123 3.79 -6.16 -1.76
N VAL A 124 3.54 -7.02 -0.77
CA VAL A 124 4.05 -6.92 0.59
C VAL A 124 5.12 -7.98 0.79
N VAL A 125 6.33 -7.57 1.15
CA VAL A 125 7.47 -8.45 1.36
C VAL A 125 8.00 -8.25 2.78
N VAL A 126 7.97 -9.31 3.59
CA VAL A 126 8.56 -9.30 4.94
C VAL A 126 10.04 -9.70 4.81
N ARG A 127 10.94 -8.87 5.34
CA ARG A 127 12.41 -9.11 5.30
C ARG A 127 13.00 -9.09 6.71
N ALA A 128 14.25 -9.55 6.85
CA ALA A 128 14.98 -9.50 8.11
C ALA A 128 15.01 -8.08 8.71
N PRO A 129 15.10 -7.94 10.04
CA PRO A 129 15.07 -6.64 10.73
C PRO A 129 16.10 -5.62 10.22
N GLU A 130 17.24 -6.10 9.72
CA GLU A 130 18.36 -5.31 9.20
C GLU A 130 18.10 -4.71 7.80
N LEU A 131 17.10 -5.22 7.06
CA LEU A 131 16.86 -4.91 5.64
C LEU A 131 15.49 -4.24 5.36
N GLY A 132 14.82 -3.75 6.41
CA GLY A 132 13.50 -3.13 6.30
C GLY A 132 12.36 -4.16 6.48
N ARG A 133 12.19 -4.58 7.73
CA ARG A 133 10.97 -5.10 8.40
C ARG A 133 9.84 -5.60 7.49
N ILE A 134 9.06 -4.71 6.91
CA ILE A 134 7.99 -5.01 5.95
C ILE A 134 8.09 -3.98 4.83
N ARG A 135 8.23 -4.42 3.59
CA ARG A 135 8.27 -3.55 2.41
C ARG A 135 6.98 -3.67 1.61
N PHE A 136 6.46 -2.54 1.17
CA PHE A 136 5.33 -2.43 0.27
C PHE A 136 5.81 -1.85 -1.05
N GLN A 137 5.46 -2.52 -2.15
CA GLN A 137 5.81 -2.10 -3.51
C GLN A 137 4.54 -1.93 -4.32
N LEU A 138 4.42 -0.79 -4.99
CA LEU A 138 3.28 -0.47 -5.83
C LEU A 138 3.75 0.14 -7.15
N MET A 139 3.13 -0.30 -8.24
CA MET A 139 3.27 0.31 -9.56
C MET A 139 1.88 0.63 -10.08
N GLY A 140 1.67 1.88 -10.48
CA GLY A 140 0.40 2.35 -11.00
C GLY A 140 0.56 3.27 -12.20
N LEU A 141 -0.55 3.48 -12.89
CA LEU A 141 -0.72 4.43 -13.97
C LEU A 141 -1.58 5.57 -13.45
N ILE A 142 -1.17 6.80 -13.71
CA ILE A 142 -1.92 8.01 -13.46
C ILE A 142 -2.27 8.60 -14.82
N GLU A 143 -3.57 8.64 -15.12
CA GLU A 143 -4.11 9.36 -16.25
C GLU A 143 -4.49 10.77 -15.82
N VAL A 144 -4.10 11.76 -16.61
CA VAL A 144 -4.36 13.17 -16.36
C VAL A 144 -5.43 13.63 -17.33
N SER A 145 -6.53 14.15 -16.80
CA SER A 145 -7.61 14.70 -17.60
C SER A 145 -7.81 16.18 -17.29
N SER A 146 -8.10 16.96 -18.32
CA SER A 146 -8.60 18.32 -18.20
C SER A 146 -10.12 18.28 -18.15
N MET A 147 -10.68 18.97 -17.17
CA MET A 147 -12.12 19.14 -16.99
C MET A 147 -12.52 20.52 -17.49
N ASP A 148 -13.51 20.54 -18.37
CA ASP A 148 -14.11 21.76 -18.87
C ASP A 148 -15.63 21.68 -19.01
N ASN A 149 -16.23 22.74 -19.54
CA ASN A 149 -17.68 22.81 -19.72
C ASN A 149 -18.21 21.79 -20.76
N ALA A 150 -17.34 21.26 -21.63
CA ALA A 150 -17.68 20.27 -22.65
C ALA A 150 -17.48 18.82 -22.17
N GLY A 151 -16.72 18.61 -21.10
CA GLY A 151 -16.57 17.33 -20.43
C GLY A 151 -15.15 17.08 -19.95
N GLU A 152 -14.83 15.79 -19.78
CA GLU A 152 -13.50 15.35 -19.40
C GLU A 152 -12.71 14.94 -20.64
N THR A 153 -11.53 15.52 -20.81
CA THR A 153 -10.63 15.23 -21.94
C THR A 153 -9.30 14.70 -21.42
N PRO A 154 -8.82 13.52 -21.87
CA PRO A 154 -7.53 12.99 -21.47
C PRO A 154 -6.41 13.85 -22.07
N VAL A 155 -5.45 14.23 -21.24
CA VAL A 155 -4.37 15.16 -21.56
C VAL A 155 -3.02 14.46 -21.61
N GLY A 156 -2.81 13.49 -20.73
CA GLY A 156 -1.55 12.79 -20.63
C GLY A 156 -1.59 11.64 -19.64
N SER A 157 -0.49 10.92 -19.54
CA SER A 157 -0.33 9.86 -18.54
C SER A 157 1.11 9.74 -18.05
N MET A 158 1.23 9.22 -16.83
CA MET A 158 2.51 8.94 -16.18
C MET A 158 2.37 7.65 -15.37
N GLU A 159 3.47 6.94 -15.13
CA GLU A 159 3.51 5.88 -14.13
C GLU A 159 3.98 6.39 -12.79
N ILE A 160 3.53 5.75 -11.72
CA ILE A 160 4.02 5.97 -10.37
C ILE A 160 4.54 4.67 -9.79
N HIS A 161 5.79 4.69 -9.34
CA HIS A 161 6.45 3.56 -8.68
C HIS A 161 6.75 3.96 -7.23
N ILE A 162 6.24 3.19 -6.28
CA ILE A 162 6.36 3.45 -4.85
C ILE A 162 7.03 2.27 -4.17
N ASP A 163 8.11 2.53 -3.44
CA ASP A 163 8.61 1.63 -2.40
C ASP A 163 8.42 2.27 -1.03
N ALA A 164 7.84 1.51 -0.11
CA ALA A 164 7.59 1.97 1.25
C ALA A 164 8.00 0.90 2.26
N SER A 165 8.39 1.34 3.46
CA SER A 165 8.53 0.47 4.62
C SER A 165 7.35 0.63 5.57
N MET A 166 6.95 -0.46 6.23
CA MET A 166 5.81 -0.47 7.14
C MET A 166 6.25 -0.89 8.54
N LYS A 167 5.70 -0.22 9.54
CA LYS A 167 5.81 -0.60 10.96
C LYS A 167 4.43 -0.87 11.50
N MET A 168 4.24 -2.02 12.11
CA MET A 168 2.98 -2.39 12.75
C MET A 168 3.07 -2.25 14.26
N LYS A 169 2.00 -1.72 14.87
CA LYS A 169 1.81 -1.67 16.31
C LYS A 169 0.46 -2.25 16.66
N MET A 170 0.45 -3.27 17.51
CA MET A 170 -0.79 -3.85 17.99
C MET A 170 -1.31 -3.11 19.23
N THR A 171 -2.61 -2.92 19.28
CA THR A 171 -3.37 -2.48 20.45
C THR A 171 -4.27 -3.63 20.90
N SER A 172 -5.01 -3.46 22.00
CA SER A 172 -5.93 -4.52 22.47
C SER A 172 -7.11 -4.80 21.54
N ARG A 173 -7.39 -3.93 20.56
CA ARG A 173 -8.54 -4.02 19.64
C ARG A 173 -8.16 -4.08 18.16
N ALA A 174 -7.05 -3.43 17.78
CA ALA A 174 -6.67 -3.27 16.38
C ALA A 174 -5.16 -3.31 16.18
N VAL A 175 -4.73 -3.74 14.99
CA VAL A 175 -3.37 -3.57 14.47
C VAL A 175 -3.30 -2.26 13.71
N ARG A 176 -2.45 -1.33 14.14
CA ARG A 176 -2.22 -0.06 13.47
C ARG A 176 -0.93 -0.12 12.67
N GLY A 177 -0.98 0.31 11.42
CA GLY A 177 0.19 0.46 10.58
C GLY A 177 0.68 1.91 10.58
N ARG A 178 2.00 2.09 10.47
CA ARG A 178 2.62 3.34 10.04
C ARG A 178 3.52 3.04 8.86
N VAL A 179 3.29 3.74 7.76
CA VAL A 179 4.07 3.63 6.54
C VAL A 179 5.14 4.71 6.53
N ASN A 180 6.29 4.40 5.94
CA ASN A 180 7.33 5.34 5.55
C ASN A 180 7.57 5.17 4.04
N LEU A 181 7.25 6.18 3.24
CA LEU A 181 7.49 6.21 1.80
C LEU A 181 8.99 6.42 1.60
N GLU A 182 9.69 5.40 1.11
CA GLU A 182 11.14 5.45 0.90
C GLU A 182 11.44 6.15 -0.42
N THR A 183 10.76 5.73 -1.49
CA THR A 183 10.91 6.28 -2.84
C THR A 183 9.55 6.45 -3.52
N ILE A 184 9.44 7.55 -4.26
CA ILE A 184 8.37 7.80 -5.23
C ILE A 184 9.07 8.17 -6.52
N ARG A 185 8.75 7.48 -7.60
CA ARG A 185 9.24 7.80 -8.94
C ARG A 185 8.04 7.97 -9.85
N LEU A 186 8.00 9.10 -10.55
CA LEU A 186 7.03 9.37 -11.58
C LEU A 186 7.73 9.20 -12.92
N ILE A 187 7.14 8.46 -13.86
CA ILE A 187 7.75 8.20 -15.18
C ILE A 187 6.77 8.67 -16.23
N SER A 188 7.16 9.65 -17.05
CA SER A 188 6.26 10.14 -18.09
C SER A 188 5.94 9.07 -19.13
N ARG A 189 4.67 8.97 -19.52
CA ARG A 189 4.24 8.26 -20.73
C ARG A 189 3.91 9.23 -21.86
N THR A 190 3.74 10.51 -21.55
CA THR A 190 3.45 11.60 -22.50
C THR A 190 4.40 12.78 -22.26
N PRO A 191 5.67 12.68 -22.67
CA PRO A 191 6.71 13.67 -22.35
C PRO A 191 6.47 15.06 -22.94
N GLN A 192 5.60 15.16 -23.95
CA GLN A 192 5.20 16.43 -24.56
C GLN A 192 4.25 17.27 -23.69
N VAL A 193 3.60 16.65 -22.70
CA VAL A 193 2.68 17.35 -21.77
C VAL A 193 3.12 17.23 -20.32
N LEU A 194 3.72 16.09 -19.96
CA LEU A 194 4.22 15.80 -18.62
C LEU A 194 5.73 15.57 -18.73
N ILE A 195 6.52 16.62 -18.52
CA ILE A 195 7.97 16.56 -18.67
C ILE A 195 8.57 15.77 -17.49
N GLN A 196 9.60 14.96 -17.75
CA GLN A 196 10.22 14.12 -16.74
C GLN A 196 10.84 14.92 -15.59
N ASP A 197 11.52 16.03 -15.89
CA ASP A 197 12.13 16.89 -14.86
C ASP A 197 11.07 17.49 -13.91
N GLU A 198 9.93 17.94 -14.45
CA GLU A 198 8.80 18.43 -13.65
C GLU A 198 8.20 17.31 -12.77
N LEU A 199 8.12 16.09 -13.31
CA LEU A 199 7.65 14.91 -12.57
C LEU A 199 8.59 14.52 -11.44
N ASP A 200 9.90 14.64 -11.64
CA ASP A 200 10.90 14.35 -10.60
C ASP A 200 10.80 15.37 -9.45
N ASP A 201 10.66 16.65 -9.76
CA ASP A 201 10.44 17.72 -8.77
C ASP A 201 9.11 17.52 -8.02
N ALA A 202 8.02 17.24 -8.75
CA ALA A 202 6.72 16.96 -8.16
C ALA A 202 6.75 15.73 -7.23
N GLY A 203 7.47 14.68 -7.61
CA GLY A 203 7.68 13.48 -6.80
C GLY A 203 8.37 13.80 -5.47
N PHE A 204 9.36 14.69 -5.48
CA PHE A 204 10.04 15.15 -4.28
C PHE A 204 9.13 15.97 -3.36
N LEU A 205 8.41 16.95 -3.92
CA LEU A 205 7.53 17.86 -3.17
C LEU A 205 6.30 17.15 -2.58
N SER A 206 5.73 16.19 -3.32
CA SER A 206 4.51 15.49 -2.94
C SER A 206 4.71 14.38 -1.90
N ARG A 207 5.96 13.92 -1.68
CA ARG A 207 6.25 12.78 -0.80
C ARG A 207 5.71 12.98 0.61
N GLU A 208 5.91 14.15 1.21
CA GLU A 208 5.45 14.45 2.58
C GLU A 208 3.93 14.54 2.70
N ILE A 209 3.26 15.01 1.65
CA ILE A 209 1.79 15.11 1.60
C ILE A 209 1.20 13.71 1.48
N LEU A 210 1.68 12.91 0.53
CA LEU A 210 1.27 11.52 0.35
C LEU A 210 1.56 10.68 1.59
N GLN A 211 2.71 10.90 2.24
CA GLN A 211 3.08 10.24 3.47
C GLN A 211 2.07 10.48 4.60
N ARG A 212 1.59 11.72 4.76
CA ARG A 212 0.58 12.07 5.76
C ARG A 212 -0.77 11.45 5.43
N MET A 213 -1.22 11.60 4.18
CA MET A 213 -2.49 11.04 3.72
C MET A 213 -2.59 9.54 3.95
N VAL A 214 -1.57 8.77 3.53
CA VAL A 214 -1.54 7.31 3.72
C VAL A 214 -1.55 6.94 5.21
N ASN A 215 -0.78 7.66 6.04
CA ASN A 215 -0.76 7.38 7.48
C ASN A 215 -2.07 7.73 8.18
N ASP A 216 -2.80 8.74 7.71
CA ASP A 216 -4.11 9.09 8.25
C ASP A 216 -5.16 8.01 7.93
N ILE A 217 -5.12 7.44 6.72
CA ILE A 217 -5.95 6.28 6.35
C ILE A 217 -5.61 5.08 7.26
N LEU A 218 -4.32 4.78 7.43
CA LEU A 218 -3.88 3.63 8.23
C LEU A 218 -4.05 3.81 9.75
N LYS A 219 -4.33 5.03 10.22
CA LYS A 219 -4.55 5.35 11.64
C LYS A 219 -5.76 4.62 12.23
N GLN A 220 -6.77 4.32 11.40
CA GLN A 220 -7.96 3.57 11.80
C GLN A 220 -7.59 2.14 12.27
N GLY A 221 -6.59 1.55 11.61
CA GLY A 221 -6.09 0.20 11.91
C GLY A 221 -7.04 -0.91 11.44
N ILE A 222 -6.54 -2.15 11.50
CA ILE A 222 -7.26 -3.37 11.14
C ILE A 222 -7.72 -4.05 12.43
N PRO A 223 -9.02 -4.34 12.61
CA PRO A 223 -9.52 -5.01 13.81
C PRO A 223 -8.92 -6.41 13.94
N ILE A 224 -8.62 -6.83 15.17
CA ILE A 224 -8.10 -8.18 15.44
C ILE A 224 -9.31 -9.11 15.59
N PRO A 225 -9.32 -10.29 14.93
CA PRO A 225 -10.40 -11.26 15.07
C PRO A 225 -10.30 -11.99 16.42
N VAL A 226 -10.67 -11.29 17.49
CA VAL A 226 -10.88 -11.87 18.82
C VAL A 226 -12.36 -11.87 19.15
N HIS A 227 -12.84 -12.96 19.77
CA HIS A 227 -14.22 -13.02 20.21
C HIS A 227 -14.52 -11.86 21.18
N PRO A 228 -15.69 -11.21 21.13
CA PRO A 228 -16.00 -10.01 21.93
C PRO A 228 -15.82 -10.17 23.45
N LEU A 229 -15.87 -11.40 23.96
CA LEU A 229 -15.66 -11.72 25.38
C LEU A 229 -14.18 -11.70 25.81
N PHE A 230 -13.24 -11.67 24.86
CA PHE A 230 -11.81 -11.65 25.18
C PHE A 230 -11.19 -10.27 24.93
N LYS A 231 -10.30 -9.87 25.82
CA LYS A 231 -9.48 -8.65 25.69
C LYS A 231 -8.01 -9.03 25.70
N LEU A 232 -7.29 -8.63 24.66
CA LEU A 232 -5.85 -8.85 24.59
C LEU A 232 -5.13 -7.98 25.63
N GLN A 233 -4.40 -8.61 26.54
CA GLN A 233 -3.57 -7.94 27.54
C GLN A 233 -2.11 -7.93 27.09
N LYS A 234 -1.51 -6.75 26.97
CA LYS A 234 -0.11 -6.54 26.55
C LYS A 234 0.28 -7.25 25.24
N PRO A 235 -0.47 -7.08 24.13
CA PRO A 235 -0.13 -7.71 22.86
C PRO A 235 1.22 -7.19 22.34
N LYS A 236 2.04 -8.09 21.79
CA LYS A 236 3.34 -7.77 21.18
C LYS A 236 3.36 -8.27 19.74
N VAL A 237 3.83 -7.42 18.82
CA VAL A 237 4.09 -7.80 17.44
C VAL A 237 5.59 -8.04 17.31
N SER A 238 5.96 -9.18 16.73
CA SER A 238 7.32 -9.50 16.34
C SER A 238 7.33 -9.96 14.90
N GLU A 239 8.29 -9.45 14.14
CA GLU A 239 8.52 -9.87 12.76
C GLU A 239 9.46 -11.06 12.77
N ILE A 240 9.09 -12.12 12.05
CA ILE A 240 9.85 -13.38 12.02
C ILE A 240 10.15 -13.68 10.56
N MET A 241 11.43 -13.94 10.27
CA MET A 241 11.87 -14.27 8.92
C MET A 241 11.76 -15.78 8.66
N ASN A 242 11.36 -16.13 7.44
CA ASN A 242 11.51 -17.47 6.89
C ASN A 242 13.00 -17.73 6.59
N ARG A 243 13.71 -18.41 7.49
CA ARG A 243 14.94 -19.11 7.09
C ARG A 243 14.52 -20.41 6.41
N LEU A 244 14.63 -20.46 5.09
CA LEU A 244 14.73 -21.73 4.38
C LEU A 244 16.05 -22.37 4.82
N ILE A 245 15.99 -23.36 5.72
CA ILE A 245 17.09 -24.32 5.84
C ILE A 245 16.88 -25.29 4.67
N ASP A 246 17.55 -25.02 3.56
CA ASP A 246 17.78 -26.05 2.56
C ASP A 246 18.64 -27.14 3.24
N ARG A 247 17.98 -28.13 3.84
CA ARG A 247 18.66 -29.36 4.28
C ARG A 247 19.05 -30.11 3.00
N LYS A 248 20.12 -29.67 2.34
CA LYS A 248 20.90 -30.58 1.52
C LYS A 248 21.31 -31.74 2.43
N ARG A 249 20.75 -32.91 2.15
CA ARG A 249 21.23 -34.20 2.68
C ARG A 249 22.75 -34.22 2.50
N THR A 250 23.47 -34.20 3.62
CA THR A 250 24.81 -34.79 3.69
C THR A 250 24.60 -36.28 3.45
N ILE A 251 24.79 -36.72 2.20
CA ILE A 251 25.05 -38.12 1.92
C ILE A 251 26.55 -38.27 2.18
N GLY A 252 26.87 -38.96 3.27
CA GLY A 252 28.22 -39.41 3.53
C GLY A 252 28.64 -40.43 2.48
N SER A 253 29.92 -40.34 2.13
CA SER A 253 30.75 -41.43 1.63
C SER A 253 32.18 -41.08 2.02
#